data_AF-A0A518K4M0-F1
#
_entry.id   AF-A0A518K4M0-F1
#
_cell.length_a   1.000
_cell.length_b   1.000
_cell.length_c   1.000
_cell.angle_alpha   90.00
_cell.angle_beta   90.00
_cell.angle_gamma   90.00
#
_symmetry.space_group_name_H-M   'P 1'
#
loop_
_entity.id
_entity.type
_entity.pdbx_description
1 polymer ?
#
loop_
_entity_poly.entity_id
_entity_poly.type
_entity_poly.pdbx_seq_one_letter_code
_entity_poly.pdbx_strand_id
1 'polypeptide(L)'
;MTQPSKASFIAGWVLSVLLTVFLCGLSASGKFMDFPNKAEIMGKFGYPDDVMKWIGMVEIAVTILFLIPQTAFIGAILLTAYLGGATATHVRIEDPFYMPIIMGVVVWIALGLRKPDVFQLAFGYDKCVADPQAKDV
;
A
#
# COMPACT_ATOMS: atom_id res chain seq x y z
N MET A 1 -13.06 21.37 -5.22
CA MET A 1 -12.62 20.04 -5.65
C MET A 1 -11.62 20.24 -6.78
N THR A 2 -10.32 20.15 -6.50
CA THR A 2 -9.31 20.22 -7.56
C THR A 2 -9.43 18.97 -8.41
N GLN A 3 -9.89 19.13 -9.64
CA GLN A 3 -9.99 18.02 -10.57
C GLN A 3 -8.57 17.55 -10.93
N PRO A 4 -8.21 16.28 -10.70
CA PRO A 4 -6.92 15.76 -11.13
C PRO A 4 -6.78 15.92 -12.65
N SER A 5 -5.58 16.22 -13.11
CA SER A 5 -5.31 16.13 -14.54
C SER A 5 -5.54 14.69 -15.02
N LYS A 6 -6.04 14.52 -16.25
CA LYS A 6 -6.28 13.18 -16.82
C LYS A 6 -5.03 12.29 -16.73
N ALA A 7 -3.85 12.89 -16.91
CA ALA A 7 -2.57 12.20 -16.79
C ALA A 7 -2.28 11.70 -15.36
N SER A 8 -2.55 12.51 -14.33
CA SER A 8 -2.38 12.12 -12.92
C SER A 8 -3.30 10.96 -12.54
N PHE A 9 -4.55 11.02 -12.98
CA PHE A 9 -5.51 9.94 -12.73
C PHE A 9 -5.10 8.62 -13.39
N ILE A 10 -4.66 8.67 -14.66
CA ILE A 10 -4.16 7.49 -15.39
C ILE A 10 -2.92 6.93 -14.69
N ALA A 11 -1.95 7.78 -14.34
CA ALA A 11 -0.74 7.36 -13.63
C ALA A 11 -1.05 6.66 -12.30
N GLY A 12 -2.00 7.19 -11.52
CA GLY A 12 -2.45 6.56 -10.27
C GLY A 12 -3.05 5.17 -10.47
N TRP A 13 -3.82 4.97 -11.54
CA TRP A 13 -4.38 3.66 -11.88
C TRP A 13 -3.35 2.67 -12.40
N VAL A 14 -2.44 3.10 -13.29
CA VAL A 14 -1.32 2.27 -13.76
C VAL A 14 -0.49 1.79 -12.56
N LEU A 15 -0.17 2.69 -11.63
CA LEU A 15 0.59 2.35 -10.44
C LEU A 15 -0.17 1.40 -9.52
N SER A 16 -1.49 1.59 -9.36
CA SER A 16 -2.34 0.70 -8.56
C SER A 16 -2.44 -0.70 -9.15
N VAL A 17 -2.52 -0.82 -10.47
CA VAL A 17 -2.52 -2.11 -11.17
C VAL A 17 -1.16 -2.79 -11.03
N LEU A 18 -0.06 -2.07 -11.26
CA LEU A 18 1.29 -2.62 -11.08
C LEU A 18 1.53 -3.10 -9.64
N LEU A 19 1.11 -2.32 -8.64
CA LEU A 19 1.13 -2.72 -7.23
C LEU A 19 0.33 -4.00 -6.99
N THR A 20 -0.88 -4.09 -7.55
CA THR A 20 -1.74 -5.26 -7.38
C THR A 20 -1.13 -6.50 -8.03
N VAL A 21 -0.58 -6.37 -9.25
CA VAL A 21 0.10 -7.47 -9.94
C VAL A 21 1.33 -7.92 -9.14
N PHE A 22 2.10 -6.99 -8.60
CA PHE A 22 3.26 -7.34 -7.79
C PHE A 22 2.87 -8.02 -6.47
N LEU A 23 1.98 -7.40 -5.69
CA LEU A 23 1.59 -7.91 -4.36
C LEU A 23 0.78 -9.21 -4.46
N CYS A 24 -0.23 -9.28 -5.31
CA CYS A 24 -1.04 -10.50 -5.44
C CYS A 24 -0.36 -11.57 -6.31
N GLY A 25 0.24 -11.16 -7.42
CA GLY A 25 0.76 -12.06 -8.44
C GLY A 25 2.15 -12.59 -8.15
N LEU A 26 3.08 -11.76 -7.69
CA LEU A 26 4.47 -12.17 -7.44
C LEU A 26 4.72 -12.49 -5.95
N SER A 27 4.11 -11.73 -5.04
CA SER A 27 4.34 -11.89 -3.60
C SER A 27 3.37 -12.88 -2.94
N ALA A 28 2.05 -12.68 -3.06
CA ALA A 28 1.07 -13.49 -2.35
C ALA A 28 0.94 -14.90 -2.95
N SER A 29 0.95 -15.04 -4.29
CA SER A 29 0.87 -16.35 -4.96
C SER A 29 1.94 -17.34 -4.45
N GLY A 30 3.17 -16.87 -4.25
CA GLY A 30 4.28 -17.64 -3.69
C GLY A 30 4.01 -18.19 -2.29
N LYS A 31 3.13 -17.55 -1.53
CA LYS A 31 2.73 -17.97 -0.17
C LYS A 31 1.75 -19.15 -0.18
N PHE A 32 1.09 -19.41 -1.30
CA PHE A 32 0.19 -20.56 -1.48
C PHE A 32 0.87 -21.77 -2.09
N MET A 33 2.04 -21.60 -2.70
CA MET A 33 2.82 -22.69 -3.26
C MET A 33 3.67 -23.36 -2.18
N ASP A 34 3.79 -24.67 -2.27
CA ASP A 34 4.77 -25.43 -1.48
C ASP A 34 6.05 -25.58 -2.30
N PHE A 35 7.19 -25.32 -1.67
CA PHE A 35 8.50 -25.38 -2.30
C PHE A 35 9.54 -25.97 -1.34
N PRO A 36 10.60 -26.61 -1.87
CA PRO A 36 11.68 -27.13 -1.04
C PRO A 36 12.29 -25.96 -0.25
N ASN A 37 12.32 -26.07 1.08
CA ASN A 37 12.81 -25.10 2.07
C ASN A 37 11.78 -24.10 2.65
N LYS A 38 10.48 -24.25 2.35
CA LYS A 38 9.44 -23.39 2.95
C LYS A 38 9.48 -23.33 4.48
N ALA A 39 9.55 -24.49 5.14
CA ALA A 39 9.61 -24.58 6.60
C ALA A 39 10.88 -23.97 7.19
N GLU A 40 12.03 -24.09 6.50
CA GLU A 40 13.28 -23.46 6.93
C GLU A 40 13.19 -21.93 6.84
N ILE A 41 12.66 -21.39 5.75
CA ILE A 41 12.47 -19.94 5.57
C ILE A 41 11.51 -19.39 6.62
N MET A 42 10.35 -20.03 6.81
CA MET A 42 9.37 -19.62 7.82
C MET A 42 9.95 -19.72 9.23
N GLY A 43 10.75 -20.76 9.50
CA GLY A 43 11.52 -20.91 10.74
C GLY A 43 12.50 -19.76 10.98
N LYS A 44 13.21 -19.28 9.94
CA LYS A 44 14.07 -18.08 10.03
C LYS A 44 13.25 -16.84 10.40
N PHE A 45 12.09 -16.65 9.77
CA PHE A 45 11.17 -15.57 10.13
C PHE A 45 10.54 -15.73 11.53
N GLY A 46 10.70 -16.90 12.16
CA GLY A 46 10.15 -17.24 13.46
C GLY A 46 8.65 -17.46 13.45
N TYR A 47 8.10 -17.93 12.33
CA TYR A 47 6.71 -18.29 12.15
C TYR A 47 6.60 -19.78 11.79
N PRO A 48 5.52 -20.46 12.20
CA PRO A 48 5.20 -21.79 11.68
C PRO A 48 4.79 -21.70 10.19
N ASP A 49 4.95 -22.81 9.46
CA ASP A 49 4.78 -22.86 8.01
C ASP A 49 3.31 -22.71 7.55
N ASP A 50 2.36 -23.12 8.39
CA ASP A 50 0.93 -22.98 8.21
C ASP A 50 0.45 -21.51 8.17
N VAL A 51 1.11 -20.63 8.91
CA VAL A 51 0.82 -19.19 8.96
C VAL A 51 1.12 -18.49 7.64
N MET A 52 2.01 -19.05 6.80
CA MET A 52 2.38 -18.44 5.51
C MET A 52 1.17 -18.23 4.59
N LYS A 53 0.23 -19.18 4.57
CA LYS A 53 -1.00 -19.10 3.77
C LYS A 53 -1.92 -17.98 4.29
N TRP A 54 -2.01 -17.82 5.61
CA TRP A 54 -2.79 -16.75 6.25
C TRP A 54 -2.23 -15.37 5.92
N ILE A 55 -0.90 -15.21 5.95
CA ILE A 55 -0.22 -13.97 5.53
C ILE A 55 -0.58 -13.62 4.08
N GLY A 56 -0.51 -14.60 3.17
CA GLY A 56 -0.89 -14.40 1.77
C GLY A 56 -2.37 -14.02 1.57
N MET A 57 -3.29 -14.60 2.35
CA MET A 57 -4.71 -14.23 2.29
C MET A 57 -4.95 -12.80 2.76
N VAL A 58 -4.30 -12.39 3.86
CA VAL A 58 -4.39 -11.01 4.35
C VAL A 58 -3.85 -10.03 3.31
N GLU A 59 -2.69 -10.32 2.71
CA GLU A 59 -2.09 -9.51 1.65
C GLU A 59 -3.04 -9.27 0.48
N ILE A 60 -3.69 -10.34 -0.01
CA ILE A 60 -4.65 -10.26 -1.10
C ILE A 60 -5.87 -9.43 -0.68
N ALA A 61 -6.43 -9.70 0.51
CA ALA A 61 -7.62 -9.00 0.99
C ALA A 61 -7.40 -7.48 1.09
N VAL A 62 -6.29 -7.06 1.71
CA VAL A 62 -5.99 -5.62 1.86
C VAL A 62 -5.63 -4.96 0.51
N THR A 63 -5.02 -5.70 -0.40
CA THR A 63 -4.73 -5.22 -1.77
C THR A 63 -6.01 -5.03 -2.57
N ILE A 64 -6.98 -5.95 -2.47
CA ILE A 64 -8.29 -5.81 -3.12
C ILE A 64 -9.02 -4.58 -2.57
N LEU A 65 -9.01 -4.37 -1.24
CA LEU A 65 -9.59 -3.18 -0.64
C LEU A 65 -8.94 -1.88 -1.14
N PHE A 66 -7.63 -1.90 -1.40
CA PHE A 66 -6.92 -0.76 -1.99
C PHE A 66 -7.30 -0.51 -3.46
N LEU A 67 -7.57 -1.57 -4.22
CA LEU A 67 -7.93 -1.48 -5.63
C LEU A 67 -9.33 -0.89 -5.82
N ILE A 68 -10.29 -1.24 -4.95
CA ILE A 68 -11.67 -0.74 -5.00
C ILE A 68 -11.68 0.77 -4.64
N PRO A 69 -12.13 1.67 -5.56
CA PRO A 69 -12.03 3.12 -5.36
C PRO A 69 -12.71 3.64 -4.09
N GLN A 70 -13.82 3.02 -3.71
CA GLN A 70 -14.61 3.41 -2.53
C GLN A 70 -13.87 3.12 -1.23
N THR A 71 -13.12 2.01 -1.16
CA THR A 71 -12.38 1.57 0.04
C THR A 71 -10.89 1.88 -0.03
N ALA A 72 -10.40 2.47 -1.11
CA ALA A 72 -8.97 2.62 -1.41
C ALA A 72 -8.16 3.29 -0.27
N PHE A 73 -8.76 4.24 0.46
CA PHE A 73 -8.10 4.89 1.60
C PHE A 73 -7.90 3.92 2.78
N ILE A 74 -8.94 3.15 3.13
CA ILE A 74 -8.86 2.11 4.15
C ILE A 74 -7.86 1.03 3.71
N GLY A 75 -7.90 0.62 2.44
CA GLY A 75 -6.95 -0.33 1.87
C GLY A 75 -5.50 0.15 1.98
N ALA A 76 -5.21 1.43 1.74
CA ALA A 76 -3.86 1.99 1.89
C ALA A 76 -3.36 1.96 3.34
N ILE A 77 -4.24 2.25 4.31
CA ILE A 77 -3.91 2.15 5.74
C ILE A 77 -3.59 0.69 6.10
N LEU A 78 -4.45 -0.25 5.70
CA LEU A 78 -4.26 -1.67 5.99
C LEU A 78 -3.00 -2.24 5.32
N LEU A 79 -2.72 -1.85 4.07
CA LEU A 79 -1.47 -2.18 3.38
C LEU A 79 -0.25 -1.62 4.11
N THR A 80 -0.33 -0.38 4.63
CA THR A 80 0.77 0.21 5.41
C THR A 80 1.03 -0.60 6.68
N ALA A 81 -0.02 -1.02 7.38
CA ALA A 81 0.12 -1.88 8.56
C ALA A 81 0.72 -3.26 8.21
N TYR A 82 0.23 -3.89 7.14
CA TYR A 82 0.74 -5.17 6.64
C TYR A 82 2.24 -5.07 6.27
N LEU A 83 2.60 -4.06 5.48
CA LEU A 83 3.99 -3.83 5.05
C LEU A 83 4.90 -3.46 6.21
N GLY A 84 4.40 -2.73 7.22
CA GLY A 84 5.13 -2.48 8.46
C GLY A 84 5.48 -3.77 9.22
N GLY A 85 4.56 -4.75 9.26
CA GLY A 85 4.84 -6.08 9.82
C GLY A 85 5.88 -6.85 9.02
N ALA A 86 5.84 -6.75 7.68
CA ALA A 86 6.87 -7.32 6.82
C ALA A 86 8.24 -6.67 7.07
N THR A 87 8.31 -5.34 7.15
CA THR A 87 9.54 -4.61 7.52
C THR A 87 10.07 -5.09 8.86
N ALA A 88 9.24 -5.17 9.90
CA ALA A 88 9.66 -5.64 11.23
C ALA A 88 10.22 -7.07 11.20
N THR A 89 9.61 -7.96 10.40
CA THR A 89 10.08 -9.34 10.22
C THR A 89 11.48 -9.37 9.58
N HIS A 90 11.70 -8.63 8.49
CA HIS A 90 13.02 -8.54 7.84
C HIS A 90 14.08 -7.89 8.74
N VAL A 91 13.74 -6.80 9.45
CA VAL A 91 14.65 -6.14 10.40
C VAL A 91 15.08 -7.11 11.51
N ARG A 92 14.14 -7.87 12.07
CA ARG A 92 14.42 -8.83 13.16
C ARG A 92 15.47 -9.87 12.77
N ILE A 93 15.45 -10.31 11.51
CA ILE A 93 16.36 -11.36 11.02
C ILE A 93 17.56 -10.78 10.24
N GLU A 94 17.77 -9.46 10.32
CA GLU A 94 18.85 -8.73 9.65
C GLU A 94 18.86 -8.86 8.12
N ASP A 95 17.70 -9.11 7.52
CA ASP A 95 17.52 -9.19 6.07
C ASP A 95 17.21 -7.82 5.45
N PRO A 96 17.39 -7.67 4.12
CA PRO A 96 16.94 -6.48 3.39
C PRO A 96 15.47 -6.12 3.63
N PHE A 97 15.23 -4.97 4.28
CA PHE A 97 13.88 -4.52 4.69
C PHE A 97 13.32 -3.33 3.88
N TYR A 98 14.08 -2.83 2.90
CA TYR A 98 13.70 -1.64 2.13
C TYR A 98 12.52 -1.87 1.20
N MET A 99 12.32 -3.10 0.70
CA MET A 99 11.29 -3.40 -0.28
C MET A 99 9.85 -3.16 0.24
N PRO A 100 9.44 -3.66 1.42
CA PRO A 100 8.12 -3.34 1.97
C PRO A 100 7.91 -1.83 2.22
N ILE A 101 8.97 -1.09 2.57
CA ILE A 101 8.90 0.37 2.76
C ILE A 101 8.64 1.08 1.42
N ILE A 102 9.39 0.73 0.38
CA ILE A 102 9.22 1.28 -0.97
C ILE A 102 7.78 1.02 -1.45
N MET A 103 7.27 -0.20 -1.24
CA MET A 103 5.89 -0.54 -1.59
C MET A 103 4.89 0.33 -0.83
N GLY A 104 5.10 0.58 0.46
CA GLY A 104 4.25 1.47 1.25
C GLY A 104 4.21 2.89 0.69
N VAL A 105 5.38 3.44 0.34
CA VAL A 105 5.46 4.77 -0.31
C VAL A 105 4.69 4.79 -1.63
N VAL A 106 4.89 3.78 -2.48
CA VAL A 106 4.22 3.67 -3.77
C VAL A 106 2.70 3.54 -3.63
N VAL A 107 2.21 2.82 -2.61
CA VAL A 107 0.77 2.73 -2.26
C VAL A 107 0.17 4.10 -2.00
N TRP A 108 0.81 4.94 -1.17
CA TRP A 108 0.33 6.29 -0.87
C TRP A 108 0.42 7.23 -2.08
N ILE A 109 1.48 7.12 -2.89
CA ILE A 109 1.61 7.89 -4.14
C ILE A 109 0.46 7.53 -5.10
N ALA A 110 0.22 6.23 -5.33
CA ALA A 110 -0.86 5.75 -6.18
C ALA A 110 -2.24 6.22 -5.68
N LEU A 111 -2.46 6.23 -4.36
CA LEU A 111 -3.69 6.74 -3.78
C LEU A 111 -3.86 8.24 -4.00
N GLY A 112 -2.85 9.05 -3.71
CA GLY A 112 -2.94 10.51 -3.86
C GLY A 112 -3.08 10.95 -5.32
N LEU A 113 -2.51 10.20 -6.27
CA LEU A 113 -2.76 10.40 -7.70
C LEU A 113 -4.21 10.06 -8.11
N ARG A 114 -4.83 9.05 -7.50
CA ARG A 114 -6.26 8.71 -7.71
C ARG A 114 -7.21 9.67 -6.98
N LYS A 115 -6.80 10.19 -5.83
CA LYS A 115 -7.58 11.07 -4.94
C LYS A 115 -6.71 12.25 -4.45
N PRO A 116 -6.67 13.37 -5.21
CA PRO A 116 -5.84 14.53 -4.88
C PRO A 116 -6.10 15.12 -3.48
N ASP A 117 -7.34 14.98 -2.98
CA ASP A 117 -7.73 15.44 -1.64
C ASP A 117 -6.85 14.82 -0.54
N VAL A 118 -6.31 13.61 -0.75
CA VAL A 118 -5.38 12.94 0.18
C VAL A 118 -4.07 13.73 0.28
N PHE A 119 -3.51 14.18 -0.83
CA PHE A 119 -2.31 15.01 -0.82
C PHE A 119 -2.59 16.42 -0.27
N GLN A 120 -3.77 16.99 -0.55
CA GLN A 120 -4.15 18.28 0.04
C GLN A 120 -4.21 18.22 1.56
N LEU A 121 -4.81 17.15 2.11
CA LEU A 121 -4.87 16.93 3.54
C LEU A 121 -3.48 16.69 4.14
N ALA A 122 -2.64 15.90 3.47
CA ALA A 122 -1.31 15.55 3.97
C ALA A 122 -0.33 16.74 3.96
N PHE A 123 -0.40 17.60 2.94
CA PHE A 123 0.53 18.72 2.76
C PHE A 123 -0.05 20.08 3.17
N GLY A 124 -1.28 20.11 3.70
CA GLY A 124 -1.89 21.34 4.21
C GLY A 124 -2.11 22.39 3.13
N TYR A 125 -2.70 22.03 1.99
CA TYR A 125 -3.17 23.03 1.03
C TYR A 125 -4.41 23.71 1.61
N ASP A 126 -4.18 24.65 2.53
CA ASP A 126 -5.23 25.48 3.08
C ASP A 126 -5.99 26.15 1.94
N LYS A 127 -7.30 26.23 2.12
CA LYS A 127 -8.20 27.00 1.27
C LYS A 127 -7.93 28.51 1.43
N CYS A 128 -6.71 28.99 1.20
CA CYS A 128 -6.41 30.43 1.15
C CYS A 128 -7.04 31.11 -0.09
N VAL A 129 -7.75 30.34 -0.93
CA VAL A 129 -8.42 30.82 -2.16
C VAL A 129 -9.95 30.84 -2.02
N ALA A 130 -10.52 30.41 -0.88
CA ALA A 130 -11.97 30.29 -0.72
C ALA A 130 -12.60 31.24 0.32
N ASP A 131 -11.90 32.29 0.75
CA ASP A 131 -12.55 33.41 1.43
C ASP A 131 -12.39 34.72 0.64
N PRO A 132 -13.34 35.04 -0.26
CA PRO A 132 -13.44 36.37 -0.88
C PRO A 132 -13.86 37.49 0.11
N GLN A 133 -14.11 37.18 1.39
CA GLN A 133 -14.59 38.11 2.42
C GLN A 133 -13.59 38.40 3.54
N ALA A 134 -12.34 37.91 3.46
CA ALA A 134 -11.25 38.30 4.38
C ALA A 134 -10.66 39.71 4.08
N LYS A 135 -11.40 40.52 3.33
CA LYS A 135 -11.18 41.95 3.20
C LYS A 135 -12.39 42.63 3.82
N ASP A 136 -12.14 43.46 4.83
CA ASP A 136 -13.08 44.42 5.44
C ASP A 136 -13.77 43.95 6.74
N VAL A 137 -12.97 43.81 7.81
CA VAL A 137 -13.29 44.29 9.17
C VAL A 137 -12.03 44.91 9.78
#